data_AF-A0A5J4QMH1-F1
#
_entry.id   AF-A0A5J4QMH1-F1
#
_cell.length_a   1.000
_cell.length_b   1.000
_cell.length_c   1.000
_cell.angle_alpha   90.00
_cell.angle_beta   90.00
_cell.angle_gamma   90.00
#
_symmetry.space_group_name_H-M   'P 1'
#
loop_
_entity.id
_entity.type
_entity.pdbx_description
1 polymer ?
#
loop_
_entity_poly.entity_id
_entity_poly.type
_entity_poly.pdbx_seq_one_letter_code
_entity_poly.pdbx_strand_id
1 'polypeptide(L)'
;ENGIKARLICNPNARYIDSEFAYPEIIGKKKNGNGTEVAAYLTTRIDLTKLENGKIVFVELKRIEDSRLLTNNGEPEILFQMKAYHQFINAHKQEITNYYKTLFAIKCNLGILPKSLTEIENIDDYELCDNVELYIEPYQDLNSERIRRVDAIKRILDRHHIIHNL
;
A
#
# COMPACT_ATOMS: atom_id res chain seq x y z
N GLU A 1 1.40 6.62 -19.29
CA GLU A 1 0.37 6.02 -18.42
C GLU A 1 -0.18 7.13 -17.52
N ASN A 2 -1.49 7.37 -17.48
CA ASN A 2 -2.09 8.57 -16.85
C ASN A 2 -2.78 8.28 -15.49
N GLY A 3 -2.47 7.16 -14.84
CA GLY A 3 -3.07 6.78 -13.55
C GLY A 3 -2.41 7.49 -12.35
N ILE A 4 -3.11 7.53 -11.21
CA ILE A 4 -2.57 7.99 -9.91
C ILE A 4 -1.16 7.45 -9.68
N LYS A 5 -1.01 6.13 -9.84
CA LYS A 5 0.23 5.40 -9.55
C LYS A 5 1.40 5.95 -10.36
N ALA A 6 1.23 6.10 -11.69
CA ALA A 6 2.23 6.68 -12.56
C ALA A 6 2.59 8.12 -12.16
N ARG A 7 1.58 8.97 -11.86
CA ARG A 7 1.82 10.35 -11.44
C ARG A 7 2.59 10.44 -10.12
N LEU A 8 2.32 9.54 -9.17
CA LEU A 8 3.02 9.48 -7.89
C LEU A 8 4.46 8.99 -8.05
N ILE A 9 4.70 7.91 -8.80
CA ILE A 9 6.03 7.33 -9.00
C ILE A 9 6.93 8.24 -9.85
N CYS A 10 6.38 8.88 -10.87
CA CYS A 10 7.14 9.75 -11.77
C CYS A 10 7.43 11.15 -11.17
N ASN A 11 6.94 11.46 -9.97
CA ASN A 11 7.32 12.69 -9.29
C ASN A 11 8.83 12.64 -8.97
N PRO A 12 9.64 13.66 -9.32
CA PRO A 12 11.08 13.66 -9.03
C PRO A 12 11.43 13.51 -7.54
N ASN A 13 10.51 13.94 -6.66
CA ASN A 13 10.65 13.84 -5.21
C ASN A 13 10.02 12.55 -4.65
N ALA A 14 9.49 11.67 -5.51
CA ALA A 14 8.90 10.41 -5.11
C ALA A 14 9.95 9.53 -4.42
N ARG A 15 9.61 9.01 -3.25
CA ARG A 15 10.44 8.10 -2.46
C ARG A 15 9.96 6.64 -2.58
N TYR A 16 9.22 6.33 -3.65
CA TYR A 16 8.67 5.00 -3.91
C TYR A 16 9.77 4.06 -4.43
N ILE A 17 10.03 3.01 -3.68
CA ILE A 17 10.99 1.96 -4.07
C ILE A 17 10.32 0.85 -4.88
N ASP A 18 9.00 0.71 -4.80
CA ASP A 18 8.26 -0.35 -5.46
C ASP A 18 6.87 0.10 -5.92
N SER A 19 6.42 -0.44 -7.05
CA SER A 19 5.18 -0.06 -7.71
C SER A 19 4.02 -1.04 -7.49
N GLU A 20 4.29 -2.20 -6.90
CA GLU A 20 3.30 -3.14 -6.40
C GLU A 20 4.00 -4.16 -5.50
N PHE A 21 3.52 -4.33 -4.28
CA PHE A 21 3.88 -5.47 -3.45
C PHE A 21 2.87 -6.58 -3.67
N ALA A 22 3.34 -7.81 -3.91
CA ALA A 22 2.50 -9.00 -4.04
C ALA A 22 3.13 -10.19 -3.30
N TYR A 23 2.37 -10.78 -2.37
CA TYR A 23 2.83 -11.91 -1.57
C TYR A 23 1.80 -13.05 -1.60
N PRO A 24 2.11 -14.19 -2.26
CA PRO A 24 1.23 -15.34 -2.33
C PRO A 24 1.40 -16.28 -1.12
N GLU A 25 0.31 -16.51 -0.38
CA GLU A 25 0.25 -17.46 0.73
C GLU A 25 -0.55 -18.70 0.35
N ILE A 26 -0.03 -19.90 0.65
CA ILE A 26 -0.77 -21.15 0.46
C ILE A 26 -1.81 -21.27 1.55
N ILE A 27 -3.10 -21.24 1.16
CA ILE A 27 -4.24 -21.34 2.08
C ILE A 27 -4.91 -22.72 2.05
N GLY A 28 -4.38 -23.65 1.26
CA GLY A 28 -4.88 -25.02 1.18
C GLY A 28 -4.66 -25.63 -0.20
N LYS A 29 -5.58 -26.51 -0.59
CA LYS A 29 -5.56 -27.18 -1.89
C LYS A 29 -6.87 -26.94 -2.63
N LYS A 30 -6.80 -26.89 -3.95
CA LYS A 30 -7.95 -26.86 -4.86
C LYS A 30 -7.75 -27.87 -5.99
N LYS A 31 -8.83 -28.33 -6.62
CA LYS A 31 -8.72 -29.12 -7.85
C LYS A 31 -8.61 -28.17 -9.05
N ASN A 32 -7.69 -28.47 -9.97
CA ASN A 32 -7.64 -27.78 -11.26
C ASN A 32 -8.67 -28.36 -12.24
N GLY A 33 -8.74 -27.83 -13.46
CA GLY A 33 -9.67 -28.30 -14.50
C GLY A 33 -9.52 -29.78 -14.89
N ASN A 34 -8.39 -30.40 -14.57
CA ASN A 34 -8.12 -31.82 -14.83
C ASN A 34 -8.36 -32.71 -13.60
N GLY A 35 -8.92 -32.15 -12.52
CA GLY A 35 -9.18 -32.87 -11.27
C GLY A 35 -7.95 -33.10 -10.38
N THR A 36 -6.77 -32.58 -10.76
CA THR A 36 -5.54 -32.68 -9.97
C THR A 36 -5.55 -31.71 -8.80
N GLU A 37 -5.15 -32.15 -7.61
CA GLU A 37 -4.95 -31.27 -6.46
C GLU A 37 -3.72 -30.37 -6.68
N VAL A 38 -3.93 -29.06 -6.58
CA VAL A 38 -2.90 -28.03 -6.63
C VAL A 38 -3.04 -27.10 -5.43
N ALA A 39 -1.97 -26.41 -5.06
CA ALA A 39 -2.03 -25.41 -4.00
C ALA A 39 -3.03 -24.28 -4.33
N ALA A 40 -3.82 -23.89 -3.35
CA ALA A 40 -4.66 -22.71 -3.39
C ALA A 40 -3.90 -21.54 -2.74
N TYR A 41 -3.84 -20.41 -3.42
CA TYR A 41 -3.13 -19.23 -2.95
C TYR A 41 -4.10 -18.09 -2.65
N LEU A 42 -3.86 -17.39 -1.55
CA LEU A 42 -4.36 -16.04 -1.30
C LEU A 42 -3.20 -15.08 -1.53
N THR A 43 -3.38 -14.05 -2.35
CA THR A 43 -2.32 -13.07 -2.61
C THR A 43 -2.66 -11.75 -1.93
N THR A 44 -1.83 -11.35 -0.97
CA THR A 44 -1.85 -9.99 -0.44
C THR A 44 -1.21 -9.07 -1.46
N ARG A 45 -1.92 -8.03 -1.88
CA ARG A 45 -1.42 -6.99 -2.77
C ARG A 45 -1.55 -5.62 -2.13
N ILE A 46 -0.50 -4.83 -2.20
CA ILE A 46 -0.48 -3.44 -1.73
C ILE A 46 0.13 -2.57 -2.82
N ASP A 47 -0.47 -1.41 -3.06
CA ASP A 47 -0.21 -0.65 -4.28
C ASP A 47 1.21 -0.12 -4.44
N LEU A 48 1.80 0.44 -3.39
CA LEU A 48 3.10 1.11 -3.44
C LEU A 48 3.91 0.84 -2.17
N THR A 49 5.22 0.95 -2.28
CA THR A 49 6.14 0.96 -1.12
C THR A 49 7.07 2.15 -1.22
N LYS A 50 7.15 2.95 -0.15
CA LYS A 50 8.07 4.11 -0.04
C LYS A 50 9.05 3.95 1.12
N LEU A 51 10.13 4.73 1.04
CA LEU A 51 11.11 4.87 2.12
C LEU A 51 11.01 6.27 2.72
N GLU A 52 10.64 6.38 3.99
CA GLU A 52 10.43 7.68 4.63
C GLU A 52 10.81 7.61 6.10
N ASN A 53 11.57 8.61 6.59
CA ASN A 53 11.93 8.75 8.01
C ASN A 53 12.48 7.47 8.67
N GLY A 54 13.38 6.76 8.00
CA GLY A 54 13.94 5.50 8.50
C GLY A 54 12.97 4.32 8.49
N LYS A 55 11.86 4.42 7.75
CA LYS A 55 10.84 3.37 7.66
C LYS A 55 10.61 2.93 6.22
N ILE A 56 10.31 1.64 6.07
CA ILE A 56 9.68 1.08 4.87
C ILE A 56 8.17 1.18 5.09
N VAL A 57 7.48 1.88 4.19
CA VAL A 57 6.06 2.20 4.36
C VAL A 57 5.27 1.71 3.16
N PHE A 58 4.29 0.86 3.42
CA PHE A 58 3.31 0.47 2.42
C PHE A 58 2.24 1.55 2.26
N VAL A 59 1.79 1.75 1.03
CA VAL A 59 0.76 2.73 0.68
C VAL A 59 -0.29 2.07 -0.21
N GLU A 60 -1.54 2.12 0.25
CA GLU A 60 -2.73 1.70 -0.52
C GLU A 60 -3.32 2.92 -1.24
N LEU A 61 -3.66 2.78 -2.52
CA LEU A 61 -4.23 3.87 -3.31
C LEU A 61 -5.73 3.71 -3.47
N LYS A 62 -6.48 4.79 -3.26
CA LYS A 62 -7.89 4.90 -3.63
C LYS A 62 -8.16 6.21 -4.35
N ARG A 63 -9.22 6.23 -5.16
CA ARG A 63 -9.87 7.50 -5.55
C ARG A 63 -10.88 7.87 -4.48
N ILE A 64 -11.12 9.16 -4.25
CA ILE A 64 -12.15 9.60 -3.30
C ILE A 64 -13.55 9.03 -3.63
N GLU A 65 -13.79 8.70 -4.89
CA GLU A 65 -15.02 8.09 -5.39
C GLU A 65 -15.13 6.59 -5.14
N ASP A 66 -14.07 5.94 -4.67
CA ASP A 66 -14.06 4.49 -4.45
C ASP A 66 -15.15 4.11 -3.42
N SER A 67 -16.05 3.21 -3.83
CA SER A 67 -17.19 2.78 -3.02
C SER A 67 -16.76 2.06 -1.74
N ARG A 68 -15.54 1.52 -1.69
CA ARG A 68 -15.01 0.84 -0.51
C ARG A 68 -14.65 1.78 0.63
N LEU A 69 -14.53 3.09 0.35
CA LEU A 69 -14.24 4.11 1.36
C LEU A 69 -15.46 4.49 2.21
N LEU A 70 -16.67 4.23 1.73
CA LEU A 70 -17.89 4.63 2.40
C LEU A 70 -19.05 3.70 2.04
N THR A 71 -19.75 3.21 3.05
CA THR A 71 -20.97 2.42 2.90
C THR A 71 -22.11 3.05 3.71
N ASN A 72 -23.34 2.86 3.25
CA ASN A 72 -24.53 3.21 4.03
C ASN A 72 -24.88 2.13 5.07
N ASN A 73 -24.26 0.95 4.96
CA ASN A 73 -24.56 -0.22 5.77
C ASN A 73 -23.29 -0.73 6.47
N GLY A 74 -23.17 -0.48 7.78
CA GLY A 74 -22.09 -0.99 8.60
C GLY A 74 -20.73 -0.29 8.37
N GLU A 75 -19.65 -1.04 8.55
CA GLU A 75 -18.29 -0.55 8.33
C GLU A 75 -17.87 -0.67 6.86
N PRO A 76 -17.19 0.35 6.30
CA PRO A 76 -16.73 0.30 4.92
C PRO A 76 -15.60 -0.72 4.74
N GLU A 77 -15.57 -1.35 3.56
CA GLU A 77 -14.60 -2.41 3.21
C GLU A 77 -13.14 -2.00 3.46
N ILE A 78 -12.82 -0.72 3.28
CA ILE A 78 -11.48 -0.19 3.53
C ILE A 78 -10.97 -0.51 4.94
N LEU A 79 -11.83 -0.49 5.97
CA LEU A 79 -11.39 -0.77 7.35
C LEU A 79 -10.98 -2.24 7.52
N PHE A 80 -11.71 -3.16 6.89
CA PHE A 80 -11.34 -4.56 6.85
C PHE A 80 -10.03 -4.77 6.10
N GLN A 81 -9.85 -4.08 4.98
CA GLN A 81 -8.62 -4.11 4.19
C GLN A 81 -7.41 -3.63 5.01
N MET A 82 -7.51 -2.47 5.68
CA MET A 82 -6.42 -1.92 6.51
C MET A 82 -6.09 -2.83 7.69
N LYS A 83 -7.11 -3.44 8.33
CA LYS A 83 -6.90 -4.42 9.40
C LYS A 83 -6.19 -5.67 8.90
N ALA A 84 -6.59 -6.20 7.74
CA ALA A 84 -5.95 -7.36 7.14
C ALA A 84 -4.47 -7.07 6.81
N TYR A 85 -4.16 -5.88 6.28
CA TYR A 85 -2.77 -5.47 6.04
C TYR A 85 -1.96 -5.36 7.32
N HIS A 86 -2.50 -4.77 8.38
CA HIS A 86 -1.80 -4.71 9.67
C HIS A 86 -1.47 -6.11 10.21
N GLN A 87 -2.42 -7.04 10.12
CA GLN A 87 -2.20 -8.44 10.52
C GLN A 87 -1.14 -9.13 9.66
N PHE A 88 -1.21 -8.96 8.34
CA PHE A 88 -0.24 -9.50 7.39
C PHE A 88 1.17 -8.96 7.66
N ILE A 89 1.32 -7.64 7.83
CA ILE A 89 2.60 -6.99 8.11
C ILE A 89 3.21 -7.53 9.40
N ASN A 90 2.42 -7.66 10.46
CA ASN A 90 2.91 -8.19 11.73
C ASN A 90 3.35 -9.66 11.62
N ALA A 91 2.65 -10.47 10.82
CA ALA A 91 2.99 -11.88 10.61
C ALA A 91 4.30 -12.05 9.82
N HIS A 92 4.57 -11.17 8.86
CA HIS A 92 5.67 -11.30 7.89
C HIS A 92 6.74 -10.21 8.03
N LYS A 93 6.75 -9.47 9.16
CA LYS A 93 7.52 -8.23 9.33
C LYS A 93 9.00 -8.36 9.02
N GLN A 94 9.65 -9.38 9.59
CA GLN A 94 11.09 -9.60 9.41
C GLN A 94 11.43 -9.99 7.97
N GLU A 95 10.63 -10.87 7.36
CA GLU A 95 10.82 -11.34 6.00
C GLU A 95 10.73 -10.16 5.01
N ILE A 96 9.67 -9.37 5.11
CA ILE A 96 9.44 -8.20 4.25
C ILE A 96 10.53 -7.14 4.46
N THR A 97 10.95 -6.91 5.70
CA THR A 97 12.04 -5.96 6.00
C THR A 97 13.34 -6.40 5.32
N ASN A 98 13.71 -7.68 5.45
CA ASN A 98 14.93 -8.23 4.83
C ASN A 98 14.85 -8.21 3.30
N TYR A 99 13.66 -8.50 2.75
CA TYR A 99 13.39 -8.39 1.31
C TYR A 99 13.67 -6.98 0.81
N TYR A 100 13.12 -5.95 1.46
CA TYR A 100 13.30 -4.57 0.99
C TYR A 100 14.73 -4.06 1.17
N LYS A 101 15.46 -4.49 2.22
CA LYS A 101 16.90 -4.22 2.36
C LYS A 101 17.70 -4.79 1.18
N THR A 102 17.41 -6.03 0.82
CA THR A 102 18.03 -6.69 -0.34
C THR A 102 17.66 -5.99 -1.66
N LEU A 103 16.37 -5.67 -1.84
CA LEU A 103 15.88 -4.98 -3.03
C LEU A 103 16.54 -3.60 -3.19
N PHE A 104 16.67 -2.85 -2.10
CA PHE A 104 17.36 -1.56 -2.09
C PHE A 104 18.80 -1.69 -2.57
N ALA A 105 19.57 -2.61 -1.98
CA ALA A 105 20.96 -2.84 -2.37
C ALA A 105 21.08 -3.20 -3.87
N ILE A 106 20.19 -4.07 -4.37
CA ILE A 106 20.15 -4.42 -5.80
C ILE A 106 19.86 -3.18 -6.66
N LYS A 107 18.82 -2.40 -6.34
CA LYS A 107 18.46 -1.20 -7.11
C LYS A 107 19.54 -0.12 -7.07
N CYS A 108 20.22 0.02 -5.92
CA CYS A 108 21.37 0.90 -5.75
C CYS A 108 22.53 0.49 -6.68
N ASN A 109 22.92 -0.79 -6.65
CA ASN A 109 23.99 -1.32 -7.49
C ASN A 109 23.69 -1.21 -9.00
N LEU A 110 22.42 -1.29 -9.38
CA LEU A 110 21.97 -1.11 -10.76
C LEU A 110 21.83 0.37 -11.17
N GLY A 111 21.94 1.33 -10.25
CA GLY A 111 21.76 2.75 -10.55
C GLY A 111 20.33 3.13 -10.94
N ILE A 112 19.32 2.35 -10.50
CA ILE A 112 17.91 2.53 -10.86
C ILE A 112 17.04 3.01 -9.69
N LEU A 113 17.66 3.48 -8.61
CA LEU A 113 16.93 4.13 -7.53
C LEU A 113 16.29 5.44 -8.03
N PRO A 114 15.09 5.79 -7.52
CA PRO A 114 14.56 7.14 -7.66
C PRO A 114 15.60 8.19 -7.24
N LYS A 115 15.66 9.31 -7.94
CA LYS A 115 16.61 10.40 -7.67
C LYS A 115 16.58 10.88 -6.20
N SER A 116 15.41 10.88 -5.58
CA SER A 116 15.23 11.28 -4.18
C SER A 116 15.86 10.30 -3.16
N LEU A 117 16.27 9.11 -3.61
CA LEU A 117 16.83 8.04 -2.78
C LEU A 117 18.32 7.81 -3.06
N THR A 118 18.93 8.48 -4.05
CA THR A 118 20.34 8.25 -4.43
C THR A 118 21.34 8.72 -3.38
N GLU A 119 20.93 9.58 -2.45
CA GLU A 119 21.75 10.04 -1.31
C GLU A 119 21.75 9.03 -0.15
N ILE A 120 20.92 7.99 -0.20
CA ILE A 120 20.84 6.96 0.83
C ILE A 120 21.80 5.83 0.43
N GLU A 121 22.84 5.60 1.24
CA GLU A 121 23.82 4.54 0.97
C GLU A 121 23.24 3.14 1.21
N ASN A 122 22.49 2.97 2.31
CA ASN A 122 21.83 1.72 2.68
C ASN A 122 20.59 2.00 3.54
N ILE A 123 19.80 0.96 3.78
CA ILE A 123 18.61 1.00 4.64
C ILE A 123 18.66 -0.06 5.73
N ASP A 124 19.86 -0.40 6.21
CA ASP A 124 20.04 -1.51 7.17
C ASP A 124 19.41 -1.22 8.53
N ASP A 125 19.31 0.06 8.91
CA ASP A 125 18.62 0.50 10.13
C ASP A 125 17.12 0.77 9.91
N TYR A 126 16.61 0.59 8.68
CA TYR A 126 15.20 0.82 8.40
C TYR A 126 14.35 -0.34 8.92
N GLU A 127 13.17 0.02 9.40
CA GLU A 127 12.17 -0.93 9.88
C GLU A 127 10.89 -0.82 9.05
N LEU A 128 10.22 -1.95 8.84
CA LEU A 128 8.88 -1.94 8.26
C LEU A 128 7.88 -1.28 9.23
N CYS A 129 7.12 -0.32 8.72
CA CYS A 129 6.01 0.29 9.43
C CYS A 129 4.88 -0.72 9.60
N ASP A 130 4.30 -0.79 10.81
CA ASP A 130 3.21 -1.72 11.14
C ASP A 130 1.89 -1.34 10.47
N ASN A 131 1.78 -0.10 10.01
CA ASN A 131 0.57 0.45 9.40
C ASN A 131 0.80 0.77 7.93
N VAL A 132 -0.20 0.47 7.12
CA VAL A 132 -0.30 0.94 5.73
C VAL A 132 -0.85 2.36 5.75
N GLU A 133 -0.30 3.23 4.90
CA GLU A 133 -0.88 4.54 4.64
C GLU A 133 -1.93 4.45 3.55
N LEU A 134 -3.06 5.11 3.74
CA LEU A 134 -4.10 5.24 2.73
C LEU A 134 -3.95 6.55 1.98
N TYR A 135 -3.50 6.50 0.73
CA TYR A 135 -3.50 7.65 -0.15
C TYR A 135 -4.81 7.70 -0.95
N ILE A 136 -5.53 8.80 -0.82
CA ILE A 136 -6.78 9.08 -1.51
C ILE A 136 -6.54 10.22 -2.49
N GLU A 137 -6.73 9.95 -3.79
CA GLU A 137 -6.78 11.00 -4.81
C GLU A 137 -8.03 11.85 -4.60
N PRO A 138 -7.87 13.16 -4.32
CA PRO A 138 -9.01 14.05 -4.06
C PRO A 138 -9.76 14.37 -5.35
N TYR A 139 -10.95 14.95 -5.21
CA TYR A 139 -11.64 15.57 -6.33
C TYR A 139 -10.80 16.74 -6.89
N GLN A 140 -10.89 16.96 -8.20
CA GLN A 140 -10.34 18.19 -8.82
C GLN A 140 -11.16 19.42 -8.41
N ASP A 141 -12.49 19.28 -8.36
CA ASP A 141 -13.42 20.35 -7.99
C ASP A 141 -14.36 19.91 -6.87
N LEU A 142 -14.65 20.79 -5.93
CA LEU A 142 -15.53 20.52 -4.80
C LEU A 142 -16.91 21.15 -5.00
N ASN A 143 -17.95 20.38 -4.68
CA ASN A 143 -19.32 20.86 -4.48
C ASN A 143 -19.81 20.39 -3.10
N SER A 144 -20.99 20.83 -2.67
CA SER A 144 -21.49 20.51 -1.33
C SER A 144 -21.62 19.00 -1.07
N GLU A 145 -21.94 18.19 -2.08
CA GLU A 145 -22.00 16.73 -1.93
C GLU A 145 -20.61 16.11 -1.78
N ARG A 146 -19.65 16.52 -2.62
CA ARG A 146 -18.26 16.08 -2.57
C ARG A 146 -17.58 16.44 -1.24
N ILE A 147 -17.84 17.64 -0.72
CA ILE A 147 -17.36 18.07 0.61
C ILE A 147 -17.92 17.14 1.68
N ARG A 148 -19.24 16.90 1.69
CA ARG A 148 -19.87 15.99 2.66
C ARG A 148 -19.28 14.58 2.60
N ARG A 149 -18.98 14.07 1.40
CA ARG A 149 -18.34 12.77 1.23
C ARG A 149 -16.92 12.74 1.79
N VAL A 150 -16.09 13.73 1.46
CA VAL A 150 -14.72 13.86 2.00
C VAL A 150 -14.76 13.91 3.53
N ASP A 151 -15.62 14.74 4.11
CA ASP A 151 -15.75 14.85 5.56
C ASP A 151 -16.25 13.56 6.21
N ALA A 152 -17.16 12.83 5.56
CA ALA A 152 -17.64 11.54 6.05
C ALA A 152 -16.52 10.50 6.06
N ILE A 153 -15.75 10.40 4.96
CA ILE A 153 -14.61 9.49 4.85
C ILE A 153 -13.55 9.83 5.91
N LYS A 154 -13.14 11.11 5.98
CA LYS A 154 -12.15 11.59 6.96
C LYS A 154 -12.55 11.24 8.40
N ARG A 155 -13.80 11.52 8.79
CA ARG A 155 -14.31 11.17 10.13
C ARG A 155 -14.25 9.68 10.44
N ILE A 156 -14.49 8.81 9.45
CA ILE A 156 -14.38 7.36 9.64
C ILE A 156 -12.91 6.98 9.81
N LEU A 157 -12.03 7.45 8.93
CA LEU A 157 -10.61 7.10 8.98
C LEU A 157 -9.94 7.59 10.27
N ASP A 158 -10.20 8.85 10.67
CA ASP A 158 -9.71 9.45 11.91
C ASP A 158 -10.16 8.66 13.15
N ARG A 159 -11.44 8.26 13.19
CA ARG A 159 -12.01 7.47 14.29
C ARG A 159 -11.30 6.13 14.45
N HIS A 160 -10.86 5.53 13.35
CA HIS A 160 -10.18 4.24 13.34
C HIS A 160 -8.65 4.37 13.30
N HIS A 161 -8.11 5.58 13.48
CA HIS A 161 -6.67 5.88 13.50
C HIS A 161 -5.93 5.41 12.23
N ILE A 162 -6.60 5.48 11.08
CA ILE A 162 -5.98 5.15 9.79
C ILE A 162 -5.12 6.33 9.34
N ILE A 163 -3.87 6.08 8.95
CA ILE A 163 -2.98 7.11 8.41
C ILE A 163 -3.42 7.45 6.98
N HIS A 164 -3.71 8.72 6.69
CA HIS A 164 -4.17 9.16 5.36
C HIS A 164 -3.76 10.60 5.01
N ASN A 165 -3.98 10.98 3.74
CA ASN A 165 -3.67 12.30 3.18
C ASN A 165 -4.88 13.26 3.06
N LEU A 166 -6.08 12.89 3.55
CA LEU A 166 -7.27 13.76 3.61
C LEU A 166 -7.30 14.72 4.81
#